data_AF-A0A843E8A9-F1
#
_entry.id   AF-A0A843E8A9-F1
#
_cell.length_a   1.000
_cell.length_b   1.000
_cell.length_c   1.000
_cell.angle_alpha   90.00
_cell.angle_beta   90.00
_cell.angle_gamma   90.00
#
_symmetry.space_group_name_H-M   'P 1'
#
loop_
_entity.id
_entity.type
_entity.pdbx_description
1 polymer ?
#
loop_
_entity_poly.entity_id
_entity_poly.type
_entity_poly.pdbx_seq_one_letter_code
_entity_poly.pdbx_strand_id
1 'polypeptide(L)'
;MFGAKVKDEEIIEAYTKAMELDDSNAQYFQAYGLFCISIGKYEEAETAYNEAAQIDESLAPSLYSEFAIEYYNHILGSYGEILDDPKARAKYAKKALEYMLKALDMSEDEAKSLLQ
;
A
#
# COMPACT_ATOMS: atom_id res chain seq x y z
N MET A 1 -7.92 22.04 23.63
CA MET A 1 -8.76 22.21 22.43
C MET A 1 -8.93 20.82 21.81
N PHE A 2 -10.02 20.11 22.11
CA PHE A 2 -10.28 18.81 21.49
C PHE A 2 -11.12 19.08 20.23
N GLY A 3 -10.44 19.31 19.11
CA GLY A 3 -11.08 19.34 17.81
C GLY A 3 -11.67 17.97 17.51
N ALA A 4 -12.87 17.92 16.95
CA ALA A 4 -13.55 16.67 16.64
C ALA A 4 -12.64 15.78 15.77
N LYS A 5 -12.39 14.55 16.23
CA LYS A 5 -11.76 13.51 15.41
C LYS A 5 -12.79 13.09 14.36
N VAL A 6 -12.50 13.32 13.08
CA VAL A 6 -13.29 12.76 11.98
C VAL A 6 -13.21 11.24 12.06
N LYS A 7 -14.34 10.55 11.91
CA LYS A 7 -14.37 9.08 11.98
C LYS A 7 -13.78 8.47 10.71
N ASP A 8 -13.19 7.30 10.84
CA ASP A 8 -12.55 6.61 9.70
C ASP A 8 -13.58 6.30 8.61
N GLU A 9 -14.84 6.01 8.98
CA GLU A 9 -15.93 5.79 8.03
C GLU A 9 -16.27 7.06 7.21
N GLU A 10 -16.23 8.24 7.84
CA GLU A 10 -16.51 9.50 7.14
C GLU A 10 -15.41 9.83 6.12
N ILE A 11 -14.16 9.47 6.43
CA ILE A 11 -13.02 9.64 5.52
C ILE A 11 -13.12 8.64 4.35
N ILE A 12 -13.47 7.39 4.63
CA ILE A 12 -13.72 6.37 3.59
C ILE A 12 -14.83 6.84 2.65
N GLU A 13 -15.97 7.30 3.18
CA GLU A 13 -17.08 7.81 2.35
C GLU A 13 -16.66 8.99 1.46
N ALA A 14 -15.79 9.87 1.97
CA ALA A 14 -15.29 11.00 1.20
C ALA A 14 -14.41 10.55 0.02
N TYR A 15 -13.49 9.61 0.25
CA TYR A 15 -12.67 9.04 -0.82
C TYR A 15 -13.51 8.25 -1.83
N THR A 16 -14.47 7.45 -1.36
CA THR A 16 -15.39 6.72 -2.26
C THR A 16 -16.13 7.68 -3.18
N LYS A 17 -16.68 8.78 -2.65
CA LYS A 17 -17.33 9.82 -3.47
C LYS A 17 -16.36 10.49 -4.44
N ALA A 18 -15.12 10.74 -4.04
CA ALA A 18 -14.12 11.32 -4.94
C ALA A 18 -13.81 10.38 -6.12
N MET A 19 -13.64 9.07 -5.86
CA MET A 19 -13.44 8.04 -6.88
C MET A 19 -14.69 7.83 -7.77
N GLU A 20 -15.90 8.00 -7.24
CA GLU A 20 -17.14 7.97 -8.03
C GLU A 20 -17.31 9.19 -8.94
N LEU A 21 -16.81 10.35 -8.52
CA LEU A 21 -16.88 11.60 -9.31
C LEU A 21 -15.86 11.63 -10.44
N ASP A 22 -14.70 11.00 -10.24
CA ASP A 22 -13.63 10.88 -11.22
C ASP A 22 -12.83 9.61 -10.95
N ASP A 23 -13.20 8.56 -11.69
CA ASP A 23 -12.59 7.23 -11.64
C ASP A 23 -11.28 7.16 -12.44
N SER A 24 -10.91 8.23 -13.14
CA SER A 24 -9.70 8.32 -13.97
C SER A 24 -8.53 8.99 -13.26
N ASN A 25 -8.72 9.44 -12.02
CA ASN A 25 -7.68 10.10 -11.24
C ASN A 25 -7.02 9.14 -10.24
N ALA A 26 -5.87 8.60 -10.64
CA ALA A 26 -5.06 7.68 -9.83
C ALA A 26 -4.71 8.22 -8.44
N GLN A 27 -4.64 9.55 -8.25
CA GLN A 27 -4.30 10.16 -6.95
C GLN A 27 -5.38 9.92 -5.89
N TYR A 28 -6.65 9.81 -6.28
CA TYR A 28 -7.72 9.50 -5.31
C TYR A 28 -7.60 8.08 -4.77
N PHE A 29 -7.29 7.13 -5.65
CA PHE A 29 -7.05 5.74 -5.27
C PHE A 29 -5.77 5.60 -4.44
N GLN A 30 -4.68 6.26 -4.81
CA GLN A 30 -3.44 6.32 -4.01
C GLN A 30 -3.71 6.88 -2.61
N ALA A 31 -4.37 8.04 -2.51
CA ALA A 31 -4.65 8.69 -1.23
C ALA A 31 -5.57 7.84 -0.35
N TYR A 32 -6.57 7.19 -0.94
CA TYR A 32 -7.41 6.21 -0.25
C TYR A 32 -6.58 5.03 0.25
N GLY A 33 -5.67 4.50 -0.57
CA GLY A 33 -4.77 3.42 -0.20
C GLY A 33 -3.87 3.75 0.98
N LEU A 34 -3.23 4.94 0.96
CA LEU A 34 -2.46 5.45 2.09
C LEU A 34 -3.29 5.57 3.37
N PHE A 35 -4.50 6.10 3.26
CA PHE A 35 -5.40 6.20 4.40
C PHE A 35 -5.74 4.81 4.95
N CYS A 36 -6.07 3.86 4.09
CA CYS A 36 -6.33 2.47 4.46
C CYS A 36 -5.14 1.83 5.19
N ILE A 37 -3.90 2.07 4.74
CA ILE A 37 -2.69 1.64 5.48
C ILE A 37 -2.69 2.22 6.90
N SER A 38 -2.93 3.53 7.04
CA SER A 38 -2.88 4.22 8.34
C SER A 38 -3.90 3.73 9.37
N ILE A 39 -4.97 3.07 8.92
CA ILE A 39 -6.00 2.46 9.78
C ILE A 39 -5.94 0.93 9.80
N GLY A 40 -4.89 0.33 9.21
CA GLY A 40 -4.64 -1.11 9.22
C GLY A 40 -5.51 -1.94 8.25
N LYS A 41 -6.17 -1.32 7.28
CA LYS A 41 -6.94 -1.98 6.22
C LYS A 41 -6.05 -2.28 5.01
N TYR A 42 -5.17 -3.26 5.16
CA TYR A 42 -4.11 -3.50 4.19
C TYR A 42 -4.60 -4.10 2.85
N GLU A 43 -5.62 -4.95 2.89
CA GLU A 43 -6.21 -5.53 1.69
C GLU A 43 -6.88 -4.46 0.83
N GLU A 44 -7.65 -3.54 1.43
CA GLU A 44 -8.25 -2.41 0.72
C GLU A 44 -7.20 -1.44 0.19
N ALA A 45 -6.12 -1.21 0.95
CA ALA A 45 -5.00 -0.41 0.47
C ALA A 45 -4.35 -1.02 -0.77
N GLU A 46 -4.08 -2.32 -0.73
CA GLU A 46 -3.49 -3.05 -1.84
C GLU A 46 -4.35 -2.96 -3.11
N THR A 47 -5.67 -3.14 -2.98
CA THR A 47 -6.60 -2.95 -4.11
C THR A 47 -6.48 -1.54 -4.65
N ALA A 48 -6.56 -0.52 -3.80
CA ALA A 48 -6.52 0.87 -4.23
C ALA A 48 -5.22 1.24 -4.98
N TYR A 49 -4.07 0.75 -4.51
CA TYR A 49 -2.79 0.97 -5.19
C TYR A 49 -2.71 0.25 -6.55
N ASN A 50 -3.25 -0.96 -6.66
CA ASN A 50 -3.29 -1.65 -7.96
C ASN A 50 -4.23 -0.96 -8.95
N GLU A 51 -5.38 -0.45 -8.50
CA GLU A 51 -6.28 0.35 -9.34
C GLU A 51 -5.61 1.65 -9.79
N ALA A 52 -4.95 2.38 -8.88
CA ALA A 52 -4.20 3.59 -9.20
C ALA A 52 -3.14 3.33 -10.29
N ALA A 53 -2.42 2.21 -10.19
CA ALA A 53 -1.40 1.80 -11.15
C ALA A 53 -1.98 1.34 -12.50
N GLN A 54 -3.23 0.85 -12.53
CA GLN A 54 -3.94 0.52 -13.79
C GLN A 54 -4.48 1.78 -14.48
N ILE A 55 -4.92 2.77 -13.70
CA ILE A 55 -5.40 4.05 -14.22
C ILE A 55 -4.27 4.83 -14.90
N ASP A 56 -3.11 4.90 -14.27
CA ASP A 56 -1.91 5.52 -14.84
C ASP A 56 -0.70 4.59 -14.70
N GLU A 57 -0.48 3.80 -15.75
CA GLU A 57 0.64 2.85 -15.83
C GLU A 57 2.00 3.54 -15.71
N SER A 58 2.12 4.83 -16.06
CA SER A 58 3.38 5.57 -15.93
C SER A 58 3.77 5.82 -14.48
N LEU A 59 2.79 5.81 -13.57
CA LEU A 59 2.99 5.95 -12.13
C LEU A 59 3.18 4.59 -11.43
N ALA A 60 2.88 3.47 -12.09
CA ALA A 60 2.88 2.15 -11.48
C ALA A 60 4.18 1.82 -10.70
N PRO A 61 5.40 2.08 -11.22
CA PRO A 61 6.63 1.85 -10.46
C PRO A 61 6.69 2.62 -9.13
N SER A 62 6.27 3.88 -9.14
CA SER A 62 6.25 4.72 -7.94
C SER A 62 5.20 4.25 -6.96
N LEU A 63 3.98 3.95 -7.44
CA LEU A 63 2.86 3.51 -6.63
C LEU A 63 3.13 2.16 -5.95
N TYR A 64 3.70 1.20 -6.67
CA TYR A 64 4.08 -0.10 -6.10
C TYR A 64 5.20 0.04 -5.07
N SER A 65 6.20 0.89 -5.33
CA SER A 65 7.27 1.17 -4.37
C SER A 65 6.73 1.81 -3.10
N GLU A 66 5.83 2.79 -3.24
CA GLU A 66 5.19 3.48 -2.12
C GLU A 66 4.35 2.52 -1.28
N PHE A 67 3.47 1.72 -1.90
CA PHE A 67 2.71 0.70 -1.21
C PHE A 67 3.62 -0.25 -0.41
N ALA A 68 4.67 -0.78 -1.03
CA ALA A 68 5.60 -1.70 -0.38
C ALA A 68 6.23 -1.09 0.89
N ILE A 69 6.69 0.15 0.77
CA ILE A 69 7.37 0.88 1.86
C ILE A 69 6.38 1.21 2.98
N GLU A 70 5.25 1.83 2.65
CA GLU A 70 4.26 2.28 3.65
C GLU A 70 3.60 1.10 4.35
N TYR A 71 3.24 0.05 3.60
CA TYR A 71 2.71 -1.19 4.16
C TYR A 71 3.68 -1.80 5.18
N TYR A 72 4.94 -1.97 4.79
CA TYR A 72 5.91 -2.65 5.66
C TYR A 72 6.29 -1.79 6.86
N ASN A 73 6.44 -0.48 6.69
CA ASN A 73 6.72 0.46 7.78
C ASN A 73 5.56 0.51 8.78
N HIS A 74 4.32 0.58 8.30
CA HIS A 74 3.15 0.59 9.16
C HIS A 74 3.03 -0.71 9.95
N ILE A 75 3.24 -1.86 9.30
CA ILE A 75 3.30 -3.16 9.98
C ILE A 75 4.38 -3.16 11.08
N LEU A 76 5.59 -2.71 10.78
CA LEU A 76 6.68 -2.63 11.76
C LEU A 76 6.35 -1.71 12.94
N GLY A 77 5.74 -0.55 12.67
CA GLY A 77 5.36 0.42 13.70
C GLY A 77 4.17 -0.02 14.56
N SER A 78 3.15 -0.65 13.96
CA SER A 78 1.93 -1.07 14.67
C SER A 78 2.09 -2.37 15.44
N TYR A 79 2.90 -3.32 14.94
CA TYR A 79 3.01 -4.65 15.53
C TYR A 79 4.19 -4.79 16.50
N GLY A 80 5.11 -3.82 16.58
CA GLY A 80 6.16 -3.75 17.61
C GLY A 80 6.85 -5.11 17.88
N GLU A 81 6.78 -5.59 19.14
CA GLU A 81 7.35 -6.87 19.60
C GLU A 81 6.85 -8.12 18.85
N ILE A 82 5.70 -8.06 18.16
CA ILE A 82 5.14 -9.21 17.40
C ILE A 82 6.03 -9.59 16.20
N LEU A 83 6.87 -8.67 15.73
CA LEU A 83 7.77 -8.90 14.60
C LEU A 83 9.21 -9.26 15.00
N ASP A 84 9.45 -9.49 16.30
CA ASP A 84 10.72 -10.05 16.77
C ASP A 84 10.91 -11.51 16.34
N ASP A 85 9.83 -12.23 16.00
CA ASP A 85 9.92 -13.52 15.32
C ASP A 85 10.20 -13.31 13.82
N PRO A 86 11.38 -13.74 13.32
CA PRO A 86 11.72 -13.64 11.91
C PRO A 86 10.72 -14.35 10.98
N LYS A 87 9.98 -15.35 11.47
CA LYS A 87 8.95 -16.04 10.68
C LYS A 87 7.67 -15.22 10.56
N ALA A 88 7.27 -14.52 11.62
CA ALA A 88 6.10 -13.65 11.60
C ALA A 88 6.31 -12.48 10.62
N ARG A 89 7.49 -11.83 10.66
CA ARG A 89 7.82 -10.74 9.73
C ARG A 89 7.98 -11.20 8.27
N ALA A 90 8.36 -12.45 8.03
CA ALA A 90 8.66 -12.96 6.69
C ALA A 90 7.46 -12.83 5.74
N LYS A 91 6.23 -13.01 6.22
CA LYS A 91 5.02 -12.84 5.39
C LYS A 91 4.89 -11.40 4.87
N TYR A 92 5.06 -10.42 5.75
CA TYR A 92 4.92 -9.01 5.43
C TYR A 92 6.08 -8.52 4.55
N ALA A 93 7.31 -8.93 4.89
CA ALA A 93 8.50 -8.65 4.10
C ALA A 93 8.40 -9.25 2.70
N LYS A 94 7.86 -10.47 2.57
CA LYS A 94 7.64 -11.11 1.26
C LYS A 94 6.68 -10.29 0.40
N LYS A 95 5.53 -9.86 0.94
CA LYS A 95 4.58 -9.02 0.19
C LYS A 95 5.20 -7.69 -0.22
N ALA A 96 5.90 -7.01 0.68
CA ALA A 96 6.59 -5.76 0.34
C ALA A 96 7.62 -5.98 -0.79
N LEU A 97 8.39 -7.07 -0.72
CA LEU A 97 9.34 -7.45 -1.77
C LEU A 97 8.63 -7.74 -3.11
N GLU A 98 7.49 -8.43 -3.11
CA GLU A 98 6.70 -8.68 -4.33
C GLU A 98 6.33 -7.36 -5.04
N TYR A 99 5.94 -6.32 -4.29
CA TYR A 99 5.63 -5.01 -4.86
C TYR A 99 6.87 -4.22 -5.27
N MET A 100 7.99 -4.34 -4.55
CA MET A 100 9.27 -3.78 -5.01
C MET A 100 9.72 -4.41 -6.33
N LEU A 101 9.53 -5.71 -6.50
CA LEU A 101 9.82 -6.42 -7.73
C LEU A 101 8.88 -6.01 -8.88
N LYS A 102 7.58 -5.86 -8.61
CA LYS A 102 6.62 -5.25 -9.56
C LYS A 102 7.08 -3.86 -9.99
N ALA A 103 7.54 -3.03 -9.06
CA ALA A 103 8.02 -1.68 -9.37
C ALA A 103 9.25 -1.68 -10.29
N LEU A 104 10.07 -2.73 -10.21
CA LEU A 104 11.26 -2.92 -11.04
C LEU A 104 10.99 -3.69 -12.34
N ASP A 105 9.73 -4.08 -12.59
CA ASP A 105 9.36 -5.02 -13.66
C ASP A 105 10.24 -6.27 -13.67
N MET A 106 10.44 -6.85 -12.48
CA MET A 106 11.35 -7.96 -12.25
C MET A 106 10.63 -9.15 -11.64
N SER A 107 10.90 -10.35 -12.12
CA SER A 107 10.42 -11.60 -11.53
C SER A 107 11.27 -12.03 -10.33
N GLU A 108 10.71 -12.90 -9.49
CA GLU A 108 11.44 -13.48 -8.35
C GLU A 108 12.68 -14.28 -8.80
N ASP A 109 12.60 -14.97 -9.95
CA ASP A 109 13.70 -15.77 -10.48
C ASP A 109 14.83 -14.90 -11.04
N GLU A 110 14.50 -13.80 -11.72
CA GLU A 110 15.48 -12.80 -12.14
C GLU A 110 16.19 -12.19 -10.93
N ALA A 111 15.44 -11.80 -9.90
CA ALA A 111 16.02 -11.27 -8.66
C ALA A 111 16.97 -12.28 -7.98
N LYS A 112 16.59 -13.56 -7.93
CA LYS A 112 17.46 -14.63 -7.38
C LYS A 112 18.73 -14.84 -8.20
N SER A 113 18.65 -14.72 -9.52
CA SER A 113 19.80 -14.91 -10.41
C SER A 113 20.90 -13.87 -10.19
N LEU A 114 20.52 -12.66 -9.74
CA LEU A 114 21.45 -11.56 -9.42
C LEU A 114 22.26 -11.78 -8.14
N LEU A 115 21.91 -12.76 -7.32
CA LEU A 115 22.58 -13.06 -6.03
C LEU A 115 23.64 -14.16 -6.11
N GLN A 116 23.82 -14.77 -7.30
CA GLN A 116 24.78 -15.86 -7.56
C GLN A 116 26.15 -15.30 -7.96
#